data_AF-A0A7S7TEY3-F1
#
_entry.id   AF-A0A7S7TEY3-F1
#
_cell.length_a   1.000
_cell.length_b   1.000
_cell.length_c   1.000
_cell.angle_alpha   90.00
_cell.angle_beta   90.00
_cell.angle_gamma   90.00
#
_symmetry.space_group_name_H-M   'P 1'
#
loop_
_entity.id
_entity.type
_entity.pdbx_description
1 polymer ?
#
loop_
_entity_poly.entity_id
_entity_poly.type
_entity_poly.pdbx_seq_one_letter_code
_entity_poly.pdbx_strand_id
1 'polypeptide(L)'
;MRLQGGYVITINAVSVDGKLDASYANPRPLPFHTAVATSDGNSIKLFFELRAAGYNGSTYTLSYDVAKDRLTGIYDQVVVKQKFEVIFVRDKS
;
A
#
# COMPACT_ATOMS: atom_id res chain seq x y z
N MET A 1 -1.01 3.20 20.93
CA MET A 1 -2.03 2.38 20.22
C MET A 1 -3.12 3.33 19.71
N ARG A 2 -3.18 3.58 18.40
CA ARG A 2 -4.23 4.43 17.81
C ARG A 2 -5.14 3.52 16.98
N LEU A 3 -6.15 2.97 17.64
CA LEU A 3 -7.34 2.41 16.99
C LEU A 3 -8.33 3.55 16.73
N GLN A 4 -9.13 3.40 15.67
CA GLN A 4 -10.18 4.31 15.13
C GLN A 4 -9.79 5.16 13.89
N GLY A 5 -8.57 5.07 13.36
CA GLY A 5 -8.21 5.83 12.13
C GLY A 5 -6.87 5.42 11.55
N GLY A 6 -6.70 4.13 11.30
CA GLY A 6 -5.47 3.58 10.70
C GLY A 6 -5.32 3.97 9.24
N TYR A 7 -4.14 3.69 8.69
CA TYR A 7 -3.89 3.82 7.26
C TYR A 7 -4.59 2.69 6.52
N VAL A 8 -5.38 3.00 5.50
CA VAL A 8 -6.08 2.00 4.68
C VAL A 8 -5.58 2.07 3.25
N ILE A 9 -5.35 0.90 2.65
CA ILE A 9 -5.18 0.74 1.21
C ILE A 9 -6.42 0.01 0.71
N THR A 10 -7.21 0.68 -0.13
CA THR A 10 -8.34 0.05 -0.83
C THR A 10 -7.88 -0.35 -2.21
N ILE A 11 -8.14 -1.60 -2.61
CA ILE A 11 -7.87 -2.12 -3.96
C ILE A 11 -9.19 -2.64 -4.51
N ASN A 12 -9.71 -2.00 -5.56
CA ASN A 12 -11.00 -2.35 -6.15
C ASN A 12 -10.85 -3.32 -7.33
N ALA A 13 -9.78 -3.17 -8.11
CA ALA A 13 -9.53 -3.97 -9.29
C ALA A 13 -8.03 -4.08 -9.60
N VAL A 14 -7.69 -5.14 -10.34
CA VAL A 14 -6.36 -5.37 -10.92
C VAL A 14 -6.55 -5.58 -12.41
N SER A 15 -5.85 -4.81 -13.24
CA SER A 15 -5.86 -5.00 -14.70
C SER A 15 -4.89 -6.11 -15.13
N VAL A 16 -5.00 -6.53 -16.39
CA VAL A 16 -4.18 -7.62 -16.96
C VAL A 16 -2.68 -7.32 -16.96
N ASP A 17 -2.30 -6.04 -17.04
CA ASP A 17 -0.92 -5.56 -16.97
C ASP A 17 -0.45 -5.28 -15.53
N GLY A 18 -1.27 -5.60 -14.53
CA GLY A 18 -0.92 -5.47 -13.11
C GLY A 18 -1.17 -4.08 -12.52
N LYS A 19 -1.69 -3.11 -13.28
CA LYS A 19 -2.10 -1.82 -12.70
C LYS A 19 -3.27 -2.01 -11.73
N LEU A 20 -3.23 -1.30 -10.61
CA LEU A 20 -4.25 -1.37 -9.58
C LEU A 20 -5.17 -0.15 -9.65
N ASP A 21 -6.48 -0.38 -9.58
CA ASP A 21 -7.41 0.65 -9.11
C ASP A 21 -7.38 0.64 -7.58
N ALA A 22 -6.65 1.59 -7.01
CA ALA A 22 -6.39 1.63 -5.59
C ALA A 22 -6.29 3.05 -5.03
N SER A 23 -6.59 3.19 -3.74
CA SER A 23 -6.49 4.45 -3.00
C SER A 23 -5.92 4.25 -1.60
N TYR A 24 -5.39 5.33 -1.04
CA TYR A 24 -4.86 5.38 0.31
C TYR A 24 -5.70 6.32 1.16
N ALA A 25 -6.02 5.94 2.40
CA ALA A 25 -6.75 6.82 3.32
C ALA A 25 -5.97 7.07 4.62
N ASN A 26 -5.84 8.35 4.97
CA ASN A 26 -5.28 8.83 6.24
C ASN A 26 -5.74 10.26 6.60
N PRO A 27 -6.90 10.43 7.28
CA PRO A 27 -8.07 9.55 7.31
C PRO A 27 -8.94 9.69 6.04
N ARG A 28 -8.73 10.74 5.24
CA ARG A 28 -9.46 10.94 3.97
C ARG A 28 -8.75 10.20 2.84
N PRO A 29 -9.51 9.65 1.87
CA PRO A 29 -8.93 8.96 0.73
C PRO A 29 -8.22 9.94 -0.20
N LEU A 30 -7.11 9.48 -0.78
CA LEU A 30 -6.36 10.14 -1.84
C LEU A 30 -5.83 9.08 -2.81
N PRO A 31 -5.67 9.44 -4.11
CA PRO A 31 -5.21 8.49 -5.11
C PRO A 31 -3.72 8.22 -4.95
N PHE A 32 -3.30 7.00 -5.27
CA PHE A 32 -1.88 6.77 -5.55
C PHE A 32 -1.50 7.42 -6.88
N HIS A 33 -0.27 7.92 -6.94
CA HIS A 33 0.35 8.33 -8.20
C HIS A 33 0.70 7.11 -9.05
N THR A 34 1.28 6.08 -8.41
CA THR A 34 1.59 4.79 -9.01
C THR A 34 1.00 3.70 -8.13
N ALA A 35 0.29 2.74 -8.71
CA ALA A 35 -0.20 1.56 -8.01
C ALA A 35 -0.14 0.35 -8.95
N VAL A 36 0.75 -0.59 -8.65
CA VAL A 36 0.99 -1.78 -9.48
C VAL A 36 1.20 -3.01 -8.63
N ALA A 37 0.71 -4.14 -9.12
CA ALA A 37 1.02 -5.47 -8.61
C ALA A 37 1.84 -6.22 -9.67
N THR A 38 2.86 -6.91 -9.22
CA THR A 38 3.66 -7.83 -10.02
C THR A 38 3.62 -9.22 -9.39
N SER A 39 3.76 -10.25 -10.23
CA SER A 39 3.90 -11.62 -9.79
C SER A 39 5.15 -12.21 -10.41
N ASP A 40 6.00 -12.82 -9.57
CA ASP A 40 7.16 -13.61 -10.03
C ASP A 40 6.86 -15.11 -10.04
N GLY A 41 5.59 -15.51 -10.03
CA GLY A 41 5.13 -16.89 -10.01
C GLY A 41 5.11 -17.53 -8.61
N ASN A 42 5.91 -17.01 -7.68
CA ASN A 42 5.95 -17.46 -6.28
C ASN A 42 5.37 -16.45 -5.30
N SER A 43 5.38 -15.17 -5.64
CA SER A 43 4.92 -14.10 -4.76
C SER A 43 4.22 -12.99 -5.53
N ILE A 44 3.24 -12.36 -4.89
CA ILE A 44 2.64 -11.12 -5.37
C ILE A 44 3.30 -9.97 -4.63
N LYS A 45 3.88 -9.03 -5.39
CA LYS A 45 4.48 -7.80 -4.89
C LYS A 45 3.63 -6.62 -5.31
N LEU A 46 3.46 -5.65 -4.43
CA LEU A 46 2.71 -4.44 -4.70
C LEU A 46 3.60 -3.24 -4.47
N PHE A 47 3.55 -2.29 -5.40
CA PHE A 47 4.22 -1.01 -5.29
C PHE A 47 3.20 0.12 -5.37
N PHE A 48 3.28 1.03 -4.40
CA PHE A 48 2.45 2.21 -4.35
C PHE A 48 3.29 3.46 -4.15
N GLU A 49 2.98 4.55 -4.86
CA GLU A 49 3.64 5.85 -4.73
C GLU A 49 2.62 6.93 -4.38
N LEU A 50 2.93 7.77 -3.39
CA LEU A 50 2.11 8.88 -2.94
C LEU A 50 2.78 10.21 -3.29
N ARG A 51 2.11 11.07 -4.05
CA ARG A 51 2.59 12.43 -4.41
C ARG A 51 1.77 13.58 -3.86
N ALA A 52 0.66 13.30 -3.16
CA ALA A 52 -0.09 14.33 -2.45
C ALA A 52 0.81 15.05 -1.43
N ALA A 53 0.44 16.29 -1.08
CA ALA A 53 1.17 17.10 -0.12
C ALA A 53 1.40 16.33 1.20
N GLY A 54 2.63 16.37 1.71
CA GLY A 54 3.04 15.60 2.90
C GLY A 54 3.59 14.20 2.63
N TYR A 55 3.51 13.70 1.38
CA TYR A 55 4.07 12.41 0.99
C TYR A 55 5.21 12.53 -0.02
N ASN A 56 5.20 13.51 -0.92
CA ASN A 56 6.36 13.90 -1.76
C ASN A 56 7.12 12.75 -2.47
N GLY A 57 6.40 11.73 -2.95
CA GLY A 57 7.00 10.54 -3.57
C GLY A 57 7.26 9.37 -2.61
N SER A 58 6.66 9.39 -1.43
CA SER A 58 6.77 8.28 -0.47
C SER A 58 6.13 7.01 -1.02
N THR A 59 6.74 5.87 -0.70
CA THR A 59 6.39 4.60 -1.35
C THR A 59 6.06 3.51 -0.36
N TYR A 60 5.13 2.63 -0.74
CA TYR A 60 4.97 1.33 -0.13
C TYR A 60 5.52 0.27 -1.09
N THR A 61 6.42 -0.57 -0.60
CA THR A 61 6.85 -1.79 -1.29
C THR A 61 6.44 -2.98 -0.43
N LEU A 62 5.41 -3.69 -0.88
CA LEU A 62 4.72 -4.71 -0.11
C LEU A 62 4.77 -6.07 -0.81
N SER A 63 4.73 -7.13 -0.03
CA SER A 63 4.54 -8.50 -0.49
C SER A 63 3.27 -9.06 0.15
N TYR A 64 2.50 -9.81 -0.63
CA TYR A 64 1.29 -10.47 -0.15
C TYR A 64 1.64 -11.84 0.45
N ASP A 65 1.37 -12.01 1.74
CA ASP A 65 1.41 -13.28 2.45
C ASP A 65 0.04 -13.95 2.31
N VAL A 66 -0.06 -14.88 1.36
CA VAL A 66 -1.28 -15.64 1.07
C VAL A 66 -1.72 -16.47 2.29
N ALA A 67 -0.77 -17.01 3.06
CA ALA A 67 -1.08 -17.88 4.19
C ALA A 67 -1.73 -17.12 5.35
N LYS A 68 -1.40 -15.83 5.50
CA LYS A 68 -1.95 -14.97 6.56
C LYS A 68 -2.89 -13.88 6.07
N ASP A 69 -3.23 -13.86 4.78
CA ASP A 69 -4.06 -12.85 4.10
C ASP A 69 -3.70 -11.42 4.53
N ARG A 70 -2.43 -11.04 4.31
CA ARG A 70 -1.90 -9.73 4.70
C ARG A 70 -0.86 -9.22 3.72
N LEU A 71 -0.66 -7.91 3.71
CA LEU A 71 0.48 -7.27 3.07
C LEU A 71 1.53 -6.93 4.11
N THR A 72 2.79 -7.21 3.81
CA THR A 72 3.94 -6.84 4.65
C THR A 72 5.01 -6.19 3.82
N GLY A 73 5.70 -5.21 4.37
CA GLY A 73 6.86 -4.63 3.68
C GLY A 73 7.29 -3.31 4.27
N ILE A 74 7.80 -2.43 3.40
CA ILE A 74 8.41 -1.17 3.80
C ILE A 74 7.57 0.00 3.30
N TYR A 75 7.31 0.94 4.20
CA TYR A 75 6.91 2.30 3.88
C TYR A 75 8.12 3.22 3.94
N ASP A 76 8.53 3.78 2.81
CA ASP A 76 9.58 4.78 2.71
C ASP A 76 8.96 6.18 2.74
N GLN A 77 8.98 6.83 3.91
CA GLN A 77 8.45 8.18 4.10
C GLN A 77 9.55 9.21 3.84
N VAL A 78 9.67 9.61 2.58
CA VAL A 78 10.81 10.43 2.12
C VAL A 78 10.84 11.83 2.74
N VAL A 79 9.67 12.36 3.15
CA VAL A 79 9.57 13.67 3.81
C VAL A 79 10.29 13.69 5.16
N VAL A 80 10.21 12.59 5.92
CA VAL A 80 10.86 12.47 7.24
C VAL A 80 12.12 11.61 7.19
N LYS A 81 12.53 11.16 5.99
CA LYS A 81 13.73 10.35 5.73
C LYS A 81 13.81 9.09 6.59
N GLN A 82 12.66 8.41 6.76
CA GLN A 82 12.57 7.21 7.56
C GLN A 82 11.82 6.11 6.82
N LYS A 83 12.28 4.87 7.02
CA LYS A 83 11.62 3.67 6.56
C LYS A 83 10.94 2.98 7.75
N PHE A 84 9.73 2.48 7.51
CA PHE A 84 8.94 1.76 8.51
C PHE A 84 8.60 0.38 7.98
N GLU A 85 8.78 -0.65 8.80
CA GLU A 85 8.14 -1.92 8.56
C GLU A 85 6.63 -1.76 8.81
N VAL A 86 5.84 -2.18 7.83
CA VAL A 86 4.38 -2.03 7.87
C VAL A 86 3.70 -3.36 7.57
N ILE A 87 2.55 -3.54 8.19
CA ILE A 87 1.66 -4.68 7.99
C ILE A 87 0.25 -4.13 7.76
N PHE A 88 -0.36 -4.52 6.65
CA PHE A 88 -1.79 -4.31 6.41
C PHE A 88 -2.49 -5.66 6.48
N VAL A 89 -3.47 -5.75 7.37
CA VAL A 89 -4.36 -6.92 7.46
C VAL A 89 -5.64 -6.63 6.68
N ARG A 90 -6.20 -7.65 6.02
CA ARG A 90 -7.48 -7.50 5.33
C ARG A 90 -8.56 -7.05 6.32
N ASP A 91 -9.23 -5.95 6.00
CA ASP A 91 -10.40 -5.51 6.74
C ASP A 91 -11.56 -6.49 6.48
N LYS A 92 -12.28 -6.86 7.54
CA LYS A 92 -13.41 -7.81 7.50
C LYS A 92 -14.77 -7.12 7.67
N SER A 93 -14.76 -5.79 7.69
CA SER A 93 -15.93 -4.93 7.83
C SER A 93 -16.94 -5.11 6.71
#